data_AF-A0A396JSR8-F1
#
_entry.id   AF-A0A396JSR8-F1
#
_cell.length_a   1.000
_cell.length_b   1.000
_cell.length_c   1.000
_cell.angle_alpha   90.00
_cell.angle_beta   90.00
_cell.angle_gamma   90.00
#
_symmetry.space_group_name_H-M   'P 1'
#
loop_
_entity.id
_entity.type
_entity.pdbx_description
1 polymer ?
#
loop_
_entity_poly.entity_id
_entity_poly.type
_entity_poly.pdbx_seq_one_letter_code
_entity_poly.pdbx_strand_id
1 'polypeptide(L)' 'MYEKRLSESKYLGGDSFTLVDLHHLPSLHYLMKSQSKKVFESRPYVIAWVADITGRPAWSKVLAMIPN' A
#
# COMPACT_ATOMS: atom_id res chain seq x y z
N MET A 1 -12.02 -8.81 0.15
CA MET A 1 -11.42 -9.11 1.47
C MET A 1 -10.71 -7.90 2.06
N TYR A 2 -9.73 -7.28 1.37
CA TYR A 2 -8.97 -6.13 1.91
C TYR A 2 -9.85 -4.92 2.19
N GLU A 3 -10.76 -4.58 1.27
CA GLU A 3 -11.66 -3.44 1.47
C GLU A 3 -12.48 -3.56 2.75
N LYS A 4 -13.07 -4.74 3.00
CA LYS A 4 -13.78 -5.01 4.25
C LYS A 4 -12.85 -4.92 5.46
N ARG A 5 -11.68 -5.57 5.41
CA ARG A 5 -10.71 -5.55 6.51
C ARG A 5 -10.26 -4.14 6.85
N LEU A 6 -9.98 -3.32 5.83
CA LEU A 6 -9.50 -1.95 5.98
C LEU A 6 -10.61 -0.96 6.34
N SER A 7 -11.87 -1.34 6.15
CA SER A 7 -13.01 -0.60 6.70
C SER A 7 -13.18 -0.80 8.21
N GLU A 8 -12.63 -1.90 8.76
CA GLU A 8 -12.73 -2.28 10.17
C GLU A 8 -11.46 -1.95 10.97
N SER A 9 -10.32 -1.77 10.30
CA SER A 9 -8.99 -1.67 10.90
C SER A 9 -8.08 -0.82 10.02
N LYS A 10 -7.23 0.02 10.61
CA LYS A 10 -6.39 0.96 9.83
C LYS A 10 -5.41 0.25 8.88
N TYR A 11 -4.84 -0.87 9.31
CA TYR A 11 -3.90 -1.69 8.55
C TYR A 11 -4.39 -3.14 8.49
N LEU A 12 -3.75 -3.96 7.66
CA LEU A 12 -4.16 -5.36 7.48
C LEU A 12 -3.98 -6.16 8.78
N GLY A 13 -2.91 -5.88 9.53
CA GLY A 13 -2.60 -6.53 10.80
C GLY A 13 -3.36 -6.00 12.02
N GLY A 14 -4.10 -4.89 11.90
CA GLY A 14 -4.72 -4.19 13.04
C GLY A 14 -4.52 -2.68 12.93
N ASP A 15 -4.46 -1.98 14.06
CA ASP A 15 -4.38 -0.52 14.08
C ASP A 15 -2.96 0.05 13.91
N SER A 16 -1.95 -0.82 13.83
CA SER A 16 -0.54 -0.44 13.63
C SER A 16 0.03 -1.03 12.35
N PHE A 17 0.95 -0.30 11.73
CA PHE A 17 1.71 -0.78 10.57
C PHE A 17 2.57 -1.97 10.97
N THR A 18 2.47 -3.08 10.25
CA THR A 18 3.21 -4.32 10.55
C THR A 18 3.95 -4.85 9.33
N LEU A 19 4.66 -5.97 9.50
CA LEU A 19 5.27 -6.70 8.38
C LEU A 19 4.24 -7.12 7.33
N VAL A 20 2.98 -7.36 7.72
CA VAL A 20 1.91 -7.69 6.76
C VAL A 20 1.78 -6.57 5.74
N ASP A 21 1.73 -5.31 6.16
CA ASP A 21 1.62 -4.16 5.27
C ASP A 21 2.91 -3.92 4.48
N LEU A 22 4.06 -4.06 5.14
CA LEU A 22 5.38 -3.87 4.54
C LEU A 22 5.62 -4.78 3.33
N HIS A 23 5.25 -6.06 3.43
CA HIS A 23 5.46 -7.03 2.35
C HIS A 23 4.69 -6.68 1.06
N HIS A 24 3.68 -5.80 1.12
CA HIS A 24 2.95 -5.36 -0.07
C HIS A 24 3.66 -4.25 -0.85
N LEU A 25 4.58 -3.50 -0.23
CA LEU A 25 5.18 -2.31 -0.82
C LEU A 25 5.86 -2.56 -2.17
N PRO A 26 6.67 -3.63 -2.37
CA PRO A 26 7.31 -3.87 -3.66
C PRO A 26 6.29 -4.11 -4.77
N SER A 27 5.31 -4.98 -4.55
CA SER A 27 4.29 -5.29 -5.55
C SER A 27 3.40 -4.08 -5.86
N LEU A 28 2.99 -3.34 -4.83
CA LEU A 28 2.19 -2.12 -5.00
C LEU A 28 2.92 -1.07 -5.83
N HIS A 29 4.23 -0.89 -5.66
CA HIS A 29 4.99 0.10 -6.43
C HIS A 29 4.86 -0.10 -7.94
N TYR A 30 4.95 -1.34 -8.42
CA TYR A 30 4.78 -1.65 -9.83
C TYR A 30 3.32 -1.60 -10.25
N LEU A 31 2.40 -2.14 -9.44
CA LEU A 31 0.97 -2.17 -9.77
C LEU A 31 0.38 -0.76 -9.89
N MET A 32 0.80 0.17 -9.03
CA MET A 32 0.37 1.57 -9.06
C MET A 32 0.87 2.35 -10.28
N LYS A 33 1.90 1.84 -10.98
CA LYS A 33 2.40 2.36 -12.26
C LYS A 33 1.77 1.70 -13.49
N SER A 34 0.83 0.77 -13.29
CA SER A 34 0.18 0.01 -14.36
C SER A 34 -1.31 0.33 -14.49
N GLN A 35 -1.99 -0.23 -15.49
CA GLN A 35 -3.44 -0.11 -15.63
C GLN A 35 -4.21 -0.71 -14.44
N SER A 36 -3.58 -1.62 -13.68
CA SER A 36 -4.14 -2.21 -12.47
C SER A 36 -4.42 -1.17 -11.39
N LYS A 37 -3.84 0.03 -11.45
CA LYS A 37 -4.13 1.14 -10.53
C LYS A 37 -5.63 1.39 -10.36
N LYS A 38 -6.42 1.28 -11.45
CA LYS A 38 -7.89 1.46 -11.44
C LYS A 38 -8.61 0.52 -10.47
N VAL A 39 -8.06 -0.67 -10.27
CA VAL A 39 -8.58 -1.69 -9.34
C VAL A 39 -8.43 -1.22 -7.89
N PHE A 40 -7.37 -0.47 -7.57
CA PHE A 40 -7.19 0.12 -6.24
C PHE A 40 -8.05 1.38 -6.07
N GLU A 41 -8.10 2.26 -7.08
CA GLU A 41 -8.86 3.52 -7.04
C GLU A 41 -10.37 3.33 -6.85
N SER A 42 -10.92 2.19 -7.30
CA SER A 42 -12.34 1.83 -7.08
C SER A 42 -12.67 1.39 -5.65
N ARG A 43 -11.69 1.33 -4.75
CA ARG A 43 -11.81 0.78 -3.40
C ARG A 43 -11.30 1.80 -2.36
N PRO A 44 -12.17 2.63 -1.79
CA PRO A 44 -11.77 3.78 -0.96
C PRO A 44 -10.86 3.42 0.22
N TYR A 45 -11.12 2.33 0.94
CA TYR A 45 -10.28 1.95 2.08
C TYR A 45 -8.93 1.40 1.64
N VAL A 46 -8.92 0.60 0.57
CA VAL A 46 -7.68 0.10 -0.03
C VAL A 46 -6.81 1.22 -0.58
N ILE A 47 -7.34 2.17 -1.36
CA ILE A 47 -6.52 3.25 -1.94
C ILE A 47 -5.96 4.18 -0.85
N ALA A 48 -6.72 4.44 0.21
CA ALA A 48 -6.23 5.18 1.37
C ALA A 48 -5.09 4.45 2.09
N TRP A 49 -5.23 3.14 2.30
CA TRP A 49 -4.17 2.30 2.87
C TRP A 49 -2.92 2.29 1.97
N VAL A 50 -3.07 2.14 0.64
CA VAL A 50 -1.95 2.20 -0.31
C VAL A 50 -1.22 3.54 -0.21
N ALA A 51 -1.96 4.66 -0.17
CA ALA A 51 -1.38 5.99 -0.04
C ALA A 51 -0.59 6.15 1.27
N ASP A 52 -1.14 5.68 2.39
CA ASP A 52 -0.47 5.73 3.70
C ASP A 52 0.84 4.92 3.69
N ILE A 53 0.79 3.64 3.31
CA ILE A 53 1.98 2.78 3.41
C ILE A 53 3.08 3.15 2.41
N THR A 54 2.71 3.62 1.21
CA THR A 54 3.67 4.06 0.20
C THR A 54 4.21 5.47 0.47
N GLY A 55 3.51 6.28 1.26
CA GLY A 55 3.96 7.61 1.69
C GLY A 55 4.99 7.60 2.83
N ARG A 56 5.32 6.42 3.39
CA ARG A 56 6.22 6.32 4.55
C ARG A 56 7.67 6.72 4.16
N PRO A 57 8.38 7.52 4.97
CA PRO A 57 9.75 7.94 4.67
C PRO A 57 10.73 6.79 4.44
N ALA A 58 10.54 5.66 5.13
CA ALA A 58 11.34 4.46 4.93
C ALA A 58 11.18 3.89 3.52
N TRP A 59 9.97 3.94 2.94
CA TRP A 59 9.73 3.46 1.59
C TRP A 59 10.41 4.35 0.55
N SER A 60 10.36 5.67 0.72
CA SER A 60 11.07 6.60 -0.16
C SER A 60 12.59 6.33 -0.22
N LYS A 61 13.21 5.92 0.90
CA LYS A 61 14.62 5.51 0.92
C LYS A 61 14.87 4.26 0.08
N VAL A 62 13.96 3.28 0.10
CA VAL A 62 14.06 2.08 -0.76
C VAL A 62 13.95 2.48 -2.22
N LEU A 63 13.03 3.37 -2.58
CA LEU A 63 12.88 3.82 -3.97
C LEU A 63 14.12 4.54 -4.49
N ALA A 64 14.81 5.31 -3.63
CA ALA A 64 16.07 5.96 -3.98
C ALA A 64 17.24 4.99 -4.23
N MET A 65 17.11 3.71 -3.83
CA MET A 65 18.10 2.67 -4.10
C MET A 65 17.85 1.94 -5.44
N ILE A 66 16.70 2.17 -6.08
CA ILE A 66 16.37 1.54 -7.37
C ILE A 66 17.17 2.26 -8.47
N PRO A 67 17.99 1.55 -9.26
CA PRO A 67 18.73 2.15 -10.38
C PRO A 67 17.79 2.78 -11.42
N ASN A 68 18.26 3.86 -12.06
CA ASN A 68 17.58 4.50 -13.20
C ASN A 68 17.65 3.64 -14.46
#